data_AF-A0A7V2F3G7-F1
#
_entry.id   AF-A0A7V2F3G7-F1
#
_cell.length_a   1.000
_cell.length_b   1.000
_cell.length_c   1.000
_cell.angle_alpha   90.00
_cell.angle_beta   90.00
_cell.angle_gamma   90.00
#
_symmetry.space_group_name_H-M   'P 1'
#
loop_
_entity.id
_entity.type
_entity.pdbx_description
1 polymer ?
#
loop_
_entity_poly.entity_id
_entity_poly.type
_entity_poly.pdbx_seq_one_letter_code
_entity_poly.pdbx_strand_id
1 'polypeptide(L)'
;MKALIVVPTYNEKENIENIIDAVLSQGEDIEILIVDDNSPDGTGEIVDRLAVRDQRVHVIHREGKLGLGSAYIAGFKWALANTDARFIFEMDADFSHDPGAIPEFLEAAKDRDLVIGSRYLHGITVINWPLSRLILSYGANVYTHLITGLPLKDST
;
A
#
# COMPACT_ATOMS: atom_id res chain seq x y z
N MET A 1 5.16 -10.26 -14.53
CA MET A 1 3.74 -9.86 -14.53
C MET A 1 3.70 -8.46 -13.98
N LYS A 2 3.23 -7.49 -14.77
CA LYS A 2 3.36 -6.09 -14.41
C LYS A 2 2.42 -5.70 -13.26
N ALA A 3 2.96 -5.04 -12.24
CA ALA A 3 2.25 -4.62 -11.06
C ALA A 3 2.58 -3.17 -10.70
N LEU A 4 1.58 -2.44 -10.22
CA LEU A 4 1.74 -1.09 -9.70
C LEU A 4 1.42 -1.07 -8.21
N ILE A 5 2.38 -0.61 -7.40
CA ILE A 5 2.18 -0.42 -5.96
C ILE A 5 1.78 1.03 -5.71
N VAL A 6 0.57 1.26 -5.23
CA VAL A 6 0.08 2.60 -4.88
C VAL A 6 0.42 2.87 -3.41
N VAL A 7 1.19 3.92 -3.16
CA VAL A 7 1.67 4.29 -1.82
C VAL A 7 1.27 5.74 -1.52
N PRO A 8 0.21 5.96 -0.73
CA PRO A 8 -0.15 7.29 -0.23
C PRO A 8 0.89 7.82 0.76
N THR A 9 1.24 9.10 0.66
CA THR A 9 2.22 9.72 1.56
C THR A 9 1.74 11.06 2.12
N TYR A 10 2.06 11.29 3.39
CA TYR A 10 1.97 12.59 4.04
C TYR A 10 2.98 12.66 5.19
N ASN A 11 4.04 13.45 5.04
CA ASN A 11 5.18 13.51 5.96
C ASN A 11 5.98 12.19 6.11
N GLU A 12 6.43 11.63 4.99
CA GLU A 12 7.13 10.34 4.94
C GLU A 12 8.59 10.47 4.49
N LYS A 13 9.20 11.65 4.59
CA LYS A 13 10.56 11.92 4.04
C LYS A 13 11.63 10.93 4.52
N GLU A 14 11.47 10.39 5.72
CA GLU A 14 12.45 9.49 6.36
C GLU A 14 12.34 8.06 5.81
N ASN A 15 11.17 7.69 5.30
CA ASN A 15 10.87 6.36 4.79
C ASN A 15 10.86 6.28 3.27
N ILE A 16 10.51 7.38 2.59
CA ILE A 16 10.08 7.36 1.18
C ILE A 16 11.14 6.80 0.21
N GLU A 17 12.41 7.12 0.41
CA GLU A 17 13.49 6.58 -0.44
C GLU A 17 13.67 5.07 -0.19
N ASN A 18 13.71 4.66 1.08
CA ASN A 18 13.89 3.26 1.45
C ASN A 18 12.71 2.37 1.00
N ILE A 19 11.47 2.85 1.11
CA ILE A 19 10.30 2.07 0.71
C ILE A 19 10.22 1.92 -0.82
N ILE A 20 10.57 2.97 -1.58
CA ILE A 20 10.67 2.90 -3.05
C ILE A 20 11.71 1.84 -3.45
N ASP A 21 12.91 1.91 -2.87
CA ASP A 21 13.98 0.95 -3.16
C ASP A 21 13.57 -0.49 -2.79
N ALA A 22 12.96 -0.67 -1.61
CA ALA A 22 12.51 -1.97 -1.14
C ALA A 22 11.45 -2.58 -2.06
N VAL A 23 10.49 -1.79 -2.53
CA VAL A 23 9.45 -2.23 -3.49
C VAL A 23 10.06 -2.59 -4.84
N LEU A 24 10.88 -1.69 -5.40
CA LEU A 24 11.44 -1.88 -6.74
C LEU A 24 12.46 -3.03 -6.79
N SER A 25 13.08 -3.38 -5.65
CA SER A 25 13.97 -4.54 -5.54
C SER A 25 13.25 -5.89 -5.67
N GLN A 26 11.92 -5.93 -5.55
CA GLN A 26 11.15 -7.17 -5.65
C GLN A 26 11.00 -7.69 -7.11
N GLY A 27 11.30 -6.86 -8.12
CA GLY A 27 11.25 -7.27 -9.52
C GLY A 27 11.27 -6.13 -10.53
N GLU A 28 11.72 -6.44 -11.75
CA GLU A 28 11.83 -5.47 -12.86
C GLU A 28 10.45 -5.02 -13.39
N ASP A 29 9.43 -5.89 -13.28
CA ASP A 29 8.05 -5.63 -13.71
C ASP A 29 7.21 -4.85 -12.67
N ILE A 30 7.84 -4.40 -11.57
CA ILE A 30 7.16 -3.69 -10.48
C ILE A 30 7.39 -2.19 -10.64
N GLU A 31 6.29 -1.46 -10.71
CA GLU A 31 6.24 -0.01 -10.68
C GLU A 31 5.67 0.45 -9.33
N ILE A 32 5.99 1.68 -8.95
CA ILE A 32 5.47 2.31 -7.74
C ILE A 32 4.89 3.68 -8.07
N LEU A 33 3.70 3.96 -7.55
CA LEU A 33 3.04 5.24 -7.65
C LEU A 33 2.92 5.84 -6.25
N ILE A 34 3.63 6.95 -6.03
CA ILE A 34 3.47 7.73 -4.82
C ILE A 34 2.32 8.72 -5.01
N VAL A 35 1.40 8.74 -4.06
CA VAL A 35 0.30 9.71 -4.02
C VAL A 35 0.54 10.65 -2.85
N ASP A 36 1.21 11.78 -3.11
CA ASP A 36 1.62 12.71 -2.08
C ASP A 36 0.56 13.79 -1.81
N ASP A 37 0.14 13.87 -0.55
CA ASP A 37 -0.88 14.80 -0.07
C ASP A 37 -0.29 16.19 0.27
N ASN A 38 0.57 16.72 -0.61
CA ASN A 38 1.31 17.98 -0.44
C ASN A 38 2.15 18.00 0.84
N SER A 39 3.06 17.04 0.97
CA SER A 39 3.88 16.88 2.17
C SER A 39 4.78 18.11 2.40
N PRO A 40 4.64 18.82 3.53
CA PRO A 40 5.48 20.00 3.84
C PRO A 40 6.91 19.65 4.23
N ASP A 41 7.23 18.37 4.43
CA ASP A 41 8.52 17.90 4.92
C ASP A 41 9.54 17.59 3.81
N GLY A 42 9.15 17.76 2.54
CA GLY A 42 9.96 17.47 1.36
C GLY A 42 9.80 16.07 0.78
N THR A 43 8.82 15.26 1.26
CA THR A 43 8.54 13.93 0.70
C THR A 43 8.36 13.96 -0.81
N GLY A 44 7.45 14.81 -1.32
CA GLY A 44 7.19 14.93 -2.75
C GLY A 44 8.43 15.29 -3.58
N GLU A 45 9.27 16.20 -3.07
CA GLU A 45 10.50 16.62 -3.75
C GLU A 45 11.54 15.49 -3.84
N ILE A 46 11.57 14.58 -2.85
CA ILE A 46 12.43 13.39 -2.89
C ILE A 46 11.94 12.47 -4.01
N VAL A 47 10.64 12.23 -4.08
CA VAL A 47 10.04 11.35 -5.11
C VAL A 47 10.26 11.90 -6.51
N ASP A 48 10.09 13.22 -6.71
CA ASP A 48 10.35 13.86 -8.01
C ASP A 48 11.78 13.57 -8.51
N ARG A 49 12.78 13.64 -7.62
CA ARG A 49 14.17 13.34 -7.98
C ARG A 49 14.37 11.86 -8.31
N LEU A 50 13.67 10.96 -7.63
CA LEU A 50 13.73 9.53 -7.88
C LEU A 50 13.04 9.16 -9.21
N ALA A 51 11.90 9.76 -9.53
CA ALA A 51 11.18 9.58 -10.79
C ALA A 51 11.98 9.99 -12.02
N VAL A 52 12.88 10.98 -11.90
CA VAL A 52 13.83 11.33 -12.96
C VAL A 52 14.86 10.23 -13.20
N ARG A 53 15.22 9.45 -12.17
CA ARG A 53 16.28 8.44 -12.23
C ARG A 53 15.76 7.05 -12.61
N ASP A 54 14.56 6.69 -12.18
CA ASP A 54 13.93 5.40 -12.47
C ASP A 54 12.52 5.62 -13.01
N GLN A 55 12.27 5.17 -14.24
CA GLN A 55 10.98 5.32 -14.93
C GLN A 55 9.86 4.46 -14.32
N ARG A 56 10.20 3.56 -13.38
CA ARG A 56 9.22 2.77 -12.62
C ARG A 56 8.63 3.55 -11.44
N VAL A 57 9.17 4.74 -11.12
CA VAL A 57 8.66 5.61 -10.04
C VAL A 57 7.77 6.70 -10.64
N HIS A 58 6.53 6.72 -10.17
CA HIS A 58 5.53 7.70 -10.56
C HIS A 58 5.08 8.50 -9.35
N VAL A 59 4.59 9.73 -9.58
CA VAL A 59 4.13 10.61 -8.51
C VAL A 59 2.89 11.40 -8.91
N ILE A 60 1.95 11.51 -7.98
CA ILE A 60 0.82 12.44 -8.03
C ILE A 60 0.96 13.38 -6.83
N HIS A 61 1.10 14.67 -7.10
CA HIS A 61 1.01 15.71 -6.08
C HIS A 61 -0.44 16.18 -5.98
N ARG A 62 -1.04 16.03 -4.80
CA ARG A 62 -2.40 16.49 -4.51
C ARG A 62 -2.35 17.84 -3.81
N GLU A 63 -3.48 18.54 -3.75
CA GLU A 63 -3.52 19.92 -3.21
C GLU A 63 -3.30 19.99 -1.67
N GLY A 64 -3.44 18.86 -0.97
CA GLY A 64 -3.28 18.78 0.48
C GLY A 64 -3.69 17.43 1.05
N LYS A 65 -3.77 17.37 2.39
CA LYS A 65 -4.23 16.19 3.14
C LYS A 65 -5.72 15.94 2.97
N LEU A 66 -6.07 15.26 1.88
CA LEU A 66 -7.44 14.95 1.47
C LEU A 66 -7.88 13.55 1.96
N GLY A 67 -6.98 12.80 2.59
CA GLY A 67 -7.28 11.56 3.31
C GLY A 67 -6.92 10.30 2.53
N LEU A 68 -6.68 9.21 3.27
CA LEU A 68 -6.11 7.96 2.74
C LEU A 68 -6.97 7.32 1.65
N GLY A 69 -8.27 7.14 1.89
CA GLY A 69 -9.15 6.52 0.90
C GLY A 69 -9.25 7.33 -0.40
N SER A 70 -9.19 8.66 -0.32
CA SER A 70 -9.20 9.50 -1.53
C SER A 70 -7.86 9.46 -2.28
N ALA A 71 -6.75 9.19 -1.58
CA ALA A 71 -5.44 8.95 -2.19
C ALA A 71 -5.44 7.64 -2.99
N TYR A 72 -5.95 6.54 -2.43
CA TYR A 72 -6.09 5.28 -3.16
C TYR A 72 -7.01 5.40 -4.37
N ILE A 73 -8.14 6.10 -4.25
CA ILE A 73 -9.01 6.38 -5.41
C ILE A 73 -8.26 7.14 -6.50
N ALA A 74 -7.45 8.15 -6.14
CA ALA A 74 -6.64 8.87 -7.11
C ALA A 74 -5.59 7.96 -7.77
N GLY A 75 -4.92 7.12 -6.97
CA GLY A 75 -3.96 6.13 -7.45
C GLY A 75 -4.58 5.12 -8.41
N PHE A 76 -5.74 4.56 -8.09
CA PHE A 76 -6.45 3.62 -8.97
C PHE A 76 -6.90 4.28 -10.28
N LYS A 77 -7.42 5.50 -10.23
CA LYS A 77 -7.77 6.24 -11.46
C LYS A 77 -6.55 6.48 -12.33
N TRP A 78 -5.43 6.85 -11.72
CA TRP A 78 -4.18 7.04 -12.44
C TRP A 78 -3.68 5.73 -13.04
N ALA A 79 -3.71 4.63 -12.27
CA ALA A 79 -3.28 3.32 -12.72
C ALA A 79 -4.04 2.87 -13.98
N LEU A 80 -5.37 2.97 -13.93
CA LEU A 80 -6.25 2.62 -15.05
C LEU A 80 -6.03 3.48 -16.30
N ALA A 81 -5.52 4.71 -16.14
CA ALA A 81 -5.34 5.66 -17.24
C ALA A 81 -3.91 5.65 -17.83
N ASN A 82 -2.90 5.26 -17.06
CA ASN A 82 -1.49 5.51 -17.41
C ASN A 82 -0.61 4.26 -17.48
N THR A 83 -1.09 3.09 -17.03
CA THR A 83 -0.30 1.85 -17.06
C THR A 83 -1.11 0.68 -17.58
N ASP A 84 -0.41 -0.32 -18.08
CA ASP A 84 -0.90 -1.64 -18.47
C ASP A 84 -0.69 -2.69 -17.35
N ALA A 85 -0.39 -2.24 -16.13
CA ALA A 85 -0.26 -3.09 -14.97
C ALA A 85 -1.51 -3.97 -14.78
N ARG A 86 -1.30 -5.28 -14.68
CA ARG A 86 -2.37 -6.26 -14.47
C ARG A 86 -2.83 -6.28 -13.01
N PHE A 87 -1.93 -5.94 -12.09
CA PHE A 87 -2.17 -5.97 -10.65
C PHE A 87 -1.91 -4.59 -10.06
N ILE A 88 -2.78 -4.17 -9.16
CA ILE A 88 -2.64 -2.92 -8.42
C ILE A 88 -2.68 -3.25 -6.93
N PHE A 89 -1.71 -2.73 -6.19
CA PHE A 89 -1.56 -2.95 -4.77
C PHE A 89 -1.84 -1.66 -4.00
N GLU A 90 -2.40 -1.82 -2.81
CA GLU A 90 -2.41 -0.79 -1.77
C GLU A 90 -1.29 -1.12 -0.78
N MET A 91 -0.46 -0.14 -0.44
CA MET A 91 0.61 -0.32 0.55
C MET A 91 0.96 1.01 1.22
N ASP A 92 1.20 0.96 2.54
CA ASP A 92 1.65 2.12 3.32
C ASP A 92 3.17 2.35 3.21
N ALA A 93 3.61 3.59 3.42
CA ALA A 93 5.00 4.00 3.25
C ALA A 93 5.92 3.67 4.44
N ASP A 94 5.36 3.25 5.58
CA ASP A 94 6.04 3.18 6.88
C ASP A 94 6.57 1.78 7.27
N PHE A 95 6.63 0.85 6.30
CA PHE A 95 7.00 -0.56 6.51
C PHE A 95 6.07 -1.34 7.46
N SER A 96 4.86 -0.85 7.74
CA SER A 96 3.81 -1.67 8.37
C SER A 96 3.41 -2.87 7.50
N HIS A 97 3.57 -2.74 6.19
CA HIS A 97 3.52 -3.82 5.20
C HIS A 97 4.94 -4.17 4.75
N ASP A 98 5.27 -5.46 4.71
CA ASP A 98 6.57 -5.92 4.24
C ASP A 98 6.58 -5.99 2.70
N PRO A 99 7.40 -5.18 2.00
CA PRO A 99 7.54 -5.27 0.54
C PRO A 99 8.00 -6.66 0.07
N GLY A 100 8.70 -7.42 0.91
CA GLY A 100 9.12 -8.79 0.62
C GLY A 100 7.96 -9.77 0.38
N ALA A 101 6.73 -9.40 0.78
CA ALA A 101 5.52 -10.19 0.52
C ALA A 101 4.94 -9.98 -0.90
N ILE A 102 5.38 -8.96 -1.65
CA ILE A 102 4.84 -8.65 -2.98
C ILE A 102 4.91 -9.85 -3.93
N PRO A 103 6.03 -10.61 -4.05
CA PRO A 103 6.07 -11.79 -4.91
C PRO A 103 5.05 -12.87 -4.55
N GLU A 104 4.82 -13.11 -3.25
CA GLU A 104 3.82 -14.08 -2.78
C GLU A 104 2.40 -13.64 -3.15
N PHE A 105 2.09 -12.35 -3.00
CA PHE A 105 0.79 -11.80 -3.38
C PHE A 105 0.56 -11.89 -4.90
N LEU A 106 1.58 -11.59 -5.70
CA LEU A 106 1.50 -11.72 -7.16
C LEU A 106 1.26 -13.16 -7.60
N GLU A 107 1.87 -14.13 -6.91
CA GLU A 107 1.61 -15.55 -7.15
C GLU A 107 0.16 -15.90 -6.79
N ALA A 108 -0.31 -15.48 -5.62
CA ALA A 108 -1.67 -15.74 -5.16
C ALA A 108 -2.74 -15.05 -6.02
N ALA A 109 -2.42 -13.93 -6.64
CA ALA A 109 -3.34 -13.13 -7.47
C ALA A 109 -3.50 -13.67 -8.90
N LYS A 110 -2.71 -14.65 -9.36
CA LYS A 110 -2.76 -15.14 -10.75
C LYS A 110 -4.16 -15.56 -11.19
N ASP A 111 -4.89 -16.22 -10.30
CA ASP A 111 -6.22 -16.80 -10.50
C ASP A 111 -7.28 -16.22 -9.54
N ARG A 112 -7.02 -15.06 -8.93
CA ARG A 112 -7.91 -14.41 -7.96
C ARG A 112 -8.12 -12.94 -8.30
N ASP A 113 -9.35 -12.45 -8.09
CA ASP A 113 -9.70 -11.05 -8.33
C ASP A 113 -9.21 -10.12 -7.21
N LEU A 114 -9.01 -10.64 -6.00
CA LEU A 114 -8.60 -9.90 -4.81
C LEU A 114 -7.77 -10.77 -3.88
N VAL A 115 -6.66 -10.22 -3.40
CA VAL A 115 -5.79 -10.82 -2.38
C VAL A 115 -5.65 -9.82 -1.24
N ILE A 116 -5.86 -10.28 -0.01
CA ILE A 116 -5.82 -9.44 1.20
C ILE A 116 -4.76 -10.00 2.13
N GLY A 117 -3.84 -9.15 2.56
CA GLY A 117 -2.92 -9.45 3.66
C GLY A 117 -3.67 -9.55 4.98
N SER A 118 -3.45 -10.63 5.73
CA SER A 118 -4.17 -10.86 6.98
C SER A 118 -3.21 -11.08 8.14
N ARG A 119 -3.42 -10.31 9.21
CA ARG A 119 -2.69 -10.44 10.48
C ARG A 119 -3.21 -11.57 11.36
N TYR A 120 -4.31 -12.20 10.96
CA TYR A 120 -5.10 -13.13 11.77
C TYR A 120 -5.36 -14.50 11.12
N LEU A 121 -5.01 -14.70 9.84
CA LEU A 121 -5.39 -15.89 9.08
C LEU A 121 -4.83 -17.19 9.68
N HIS A 122 -3.56 -17.17 10.10
CA HIS A 122 -2.82 -18.31 10.64
C HIS A 122 -2.35 -18.12 12.09
N GLY A 123 -3.08 -17.27 12.83
CA GLY A 123 -2.66 -16.81 14.16
C GLY A 123 -2.39 -15.31 14.15
N ILE A 124 -1.99 -14.78 15.30
CA ILE A 124 -1.79 -13.34 15.51
C ILE A 124 -0.34 -13.01 15.18
N THR A 125 -0.10 -12.26 14.10
CA THR A 125 1.25 -11.89 13.64
C THR A 125 1.65 -10.45 13.97
N VAL A 126 0.80 -9.69 14.68
CA VAL A 126 1.13 -8.31 15.08
C VAL A 126 2.25 -8.29 16.13
N ILE A 127 3.24 -7.44 15.89
CA ILE A 127 4.41 -7.27 16.75
C ILE A 127 4.27 -5.93 17.50
N ASN A 128 4.65 -5.90 18.78
CA ASN A 128 4.68 -4.70 19.63
C ASN A 128 3.34 -3.98 19.83
N TRP A 129 2.21 -4.65 19.63
CA TRP A 129 0.91 -4.07 19.96
C TRP A 129 0.54 -4.26 21.43
N PRO A 130 0.07 -3.21 22.13
CA PRO A 130 -0.57 -3.38 23.43
C PRO A 130 -1.75 -4.34 23.33
N LEU A 131 -1.95 -5.17 24.36
CA LEU A 131 -3.06 -6.15 24.38
C LEU A 131 -4.43 -5.48 24.18
N SER A 132 -4.62 -4.26 24.68
CA SER A 132 -5.83 -3.47 24.45
C SER A 132 -6.09 -3.17 22.96
N ARG A 133 -5.05 -2.84 22.19
CA ARG A 133 -5.14 -2.58 20.74
C ARG A 133 -5.47 -3.87 19.99
N LEU A 134 -4.87 -4.99 20.39
CA LEU A 134 -5.15 -6.30 19.82
C LEU A 134 -6.61 -6.71 20.04
N ILE A 135 -7.11 -6.59 21.27
CA ILE A 135 -8.51 -6.92 21.60
C ILE A 135 -9.47 -6.01 20.82
N LEU A 136 -9.19 -4.71 20.73
CA LEU A 136 -10.01 -3.78 19.98
C LEU A 136 -10.07 -4.14 18.49
N SER A 137 -8.92 -4.39 17.86
CA SER A 137 -8.86 -4.75 16.43
C SER A 137 -9.54 -6.08 16.15
N TYR A 138 -9.30 -7.11 16.99
CA TYR A 138 -9.99 -8.39 16.84
C TYR A 138 -11.51 -8.25 17.03
N GLY A 139 -11.95 -7.52 18.05
CA GLY A 139 -13.36 -7.25 18.31
C GLY A 139 -14.05 -6.50 17.17
N ALA A 140 -13.37 -5.51 16.58
CA ALA A 140 -13.85 -4.78 15.41
C ALA A 140 -14.03 -5.71 14.20
N ASN A 141 -13.08 -6.62 13.97
CA ASN A 141 -13.18 -7.63 12.90
C ASN A 141 -14.39 -8.57 13.09
N VAL A 142 -14.59 -9.08 14.32
CA VAL A 142 -15.77 -9.91 14.65
C VAL A 142 -17.06 -9.14 14.43
N TYR A 143 -17.12 -7.89 14.89
CA TYR A 143 -18.29 -7.03 14.71
C TYR A 143 -18.60 -6.81 13.22
N THR A 144 -17.61 -6.44 12.42
CA THR A 144 -17.76 -6.22 10.97
C THR A 144 -18.24 -7.50 10.29
N HIS A 145 -17.64 -8.65 10.59
CA HIS A 145 -18.06 -9.95 10.05
C HIS A 145 -19.53 -10.26 10.37
N LEU A 146 -19.95 -10.09 11.64
CA LEU A 146 -21.31 -10.40 12.07
C LEU A 146 -22.37 -9.51 11.43
N ILE A 147 -22.07 -8.22 11.25
CA ILE A 147 -23.03 -7.25 10.72
C ILE A 147 -23.11 -7.29 9.19
N THR A 148 -21.97 -7.46 8.52
CA THR A 148 -21.88 -7.38 7.05
C THR A 148 -21.94 -8.75 6.37
N GLY A 149 -21.63 -9.83 7.08
CA GLY A 149 -21.48 -11.17 6.51
C GLY A 149 -20.21 -11.35 5.67
N LEU A 150 -19.28 -10.38 5.67
CA LEU A 150 -18.04 -10.45 4.89
C LEU A 150 -17.21 -11.67 5.32
N PRO A 151 -16.80 -12.58 4.41
CA PRO A 151 -16.06 -13.80 4.76
C PRO A 151 -14.57 -13.52 5.07
N LEU A 152 -14.25 -12.37 5.65
CA LEU A 152 -12.89 -11.90 5.94
C LEU A 152 -12.58 -12.02 7.43
N LYS A 153 -11.34 -12.41 7.73
CA LYS A 153 -10.80 -12.42 9.10
C LYS A 153 -10.05 -11.13 9.47
N ASP A 154 -9.70 -10.34 8.46
CA ASP A 154 -9.05 -9.05 8.61
C ASP A 154 -9.70 -8.07 7.63
N SER A 155 -10.49 -7.15 8.18
CA SER A 155 -11.30 -6.14 7.50
C SER A 155 -10.81 -4.73 7.83
N THR A 156 -9.66 -4.62 8.49
CA THR A 156 -9.13 -3.39 9.12
C THR A 156 -7.66 -3.21 8.80
#